data_AF-A0A7X0IA89-F1
#
_entry.id   AF-A0A7X0IA89-F1
#
_cell.length_a   1.000
_cell.length_b   1.000
_cell.length_c   1.000
_cell.angle_alpha   90.00
_cell.angle_beta   90.00
_cell.angle_gamma   90.00
#
_symmetry.space_group_name_H-M   'P 1'
#
loop_
_entity.id
_entity.type
_entity.pdbx_description
1 polymer ?
#
loop_
_entity_poly.entity_id
_entity_poly.type
_entity_poly.pdbx_seq_one_letter_code
_entity_poly.pdbx_strand_id
1 'polypeptide(L)'
;MEPSPVEQCRADMAEVADAAGEILQALAAVPPLFGEPTWHGAAADRWAADWYARYAVLVRLLHDVLAEQPHLITRLEEAERRKVVL
;
A
#
# COMPACT_ATOMS: atom_id res chain seq x y z
N MET A 1 -20.41 14.28 -18.85
CA MET A 1 -19.08 14.80 -19.23
C MET A 1 -18.11 13.75 -18.75
N GLU A 2 -17.33 13.14 -19.63
CA GLU A 2 -16.34 12.14 -19.23
C GLU A 2 -15.26 12.80 -18.37
N PRO A 3 -14.74 12.12 -17.32
CA PRO A 3 -13.65 12.65 -16.52
C PRO A 3 -12.40 12.86 -17.37
N SER A 4 -11.63 13.90 -17.07
CA SER A 4 -10.32 14.10 -17.66
C SER A 4 -9.37 12.95 -17.27
N PRO A 5 -8.30 12.69 -18.06
CA PRO A 5 -7.30 11.68 -17.71
C PRO A 5 -6.68 11.89 -16.33
N VAL A 6 -6.53 13.15 -15.89
CA VAL A 6 -6.01 13.49 -14.55
C VAL A 6 -7.01 13.12 -13.46
N GLU A 7 -8.30 13.36 -13.66
CA GLU A 7 -9.35 12.97 -12.70
C GLU A 7 -9.44 11.45 -12.59
N GLN A 8 -9.36 10.73 -13.71
CA GLN A 8 -9.35 9.27 -13.70
C GLN A 8 -8.11 8.72 -12.99
N CYS A 9 -6.92 9.26 -13.27
CA CYS A 9 -5.70 8.85 -12.58
C CYS A 9 -5.77 9.09 -11.06
N ARG A 10 -6.35 10.20 -10.62
CA ARG A 10 -6.56 10.47 -9.18
C ARG A 10 -7.52 9.47 -8.54
N ALA A 11 -8.59 9.10 -9.24
CA ALA A 11 -9.53 8.08 -8.77
C ALA A 11 -8.82 6.71 -8.64
N ASP A 12 -8.08 6.29 -9.67
CA ASP A 12 -7.34 5.02 -9.65
C ASP A 12 -6.31 4.99 -8.49
N MET A 13 -5.58 6.10 -8.27
CA MET A 13 -4.62 6.19 -7.17
C MET A 13 -5.31 6.16 -5.79
N ALA A 14 -6.52 6.73 -5.66
CA ALA A 14 -7.29 6.63 -4.43
C ALA A 14 -7.73 5.18 -4.14
N GLU A 15 -8.20 4.44 -5.16
CA GLU A 15 -8.53 3.02 -5.01
C GLU A 15 -7.31 2.18 -4.59
N VAL A 16 -6.13 2.46 -5.18
CA VAL A 16 -4.87 1.83 -4.76
C VAL A 16 -4.53 2.18 -3.31
N ALA A 17 -4.78 3.42 -2.88
CA ALA A 17 -4.50 3.85 -1.52
C ALA A 17 -5.41 3.16 -0.50
N ASP A 18 -6.70 3.01 -0.82
CA ASP A 18 -7.66 2.28 0.01
C ASP A 18 -7.26 0.81 0.13
N ALA A 19 -6.96 0.15 -0.98
CA ALA A 19 -6.51 -1.24 -0.98
C ALA A 19 -5.20 -1.45 -0.18
N ALA A 20 -4.23 -0.54 -0.32
CA ALA A 20 -3.01 -0.57 0.47
C ALA A 20 -3.29 -0.41 1.97
N GLY A 21 -4.23 0.48 2.34
CA GLY A 21 -4.68 0.67 3.71
C GLY A 21 -5.34 -0.59 4.30
N GLU A 22 -6.22 -1.24 3.54
CA GLU A 22 -6.87 -2.50 3.94
C GLU A 22 -5.84 -3.62 4.19
N ILE A 23 -4.85 -3.75 3.31
CA ILE A 23 -3.77 -4.73 3.48
C ILE A 23 -2.96 -4.43 4.75
N LEU A 24 -2.56 -3.18 4.97
CA LEU A 24 -1.82 -2.77 6.16
C LEU A 24 -2.60 -3.07 7.45
N GLN A 25 -3.91 -2.81 7.46
CA GLN A 25 -4.78 -3.13 8.58
C GLN A 25 -4.88 -4.64 8.83
N ALA A 26 -5.08 -5.43 7.78
CA ALA A 26 -5.15 -6.88 7.89
C ALA A 26 -3.84 -7.48 8.42
N LEU A 27 -2.69 -6.98 7.95
CA LEU A 27 -1.38 -7.36 8.45
C LEU A 27 -1.18 -6.99 9.93
N ALA A 28 -1.63 -5.79 10.34
CA ALA A 28 -1.53 -5.34 11.73
C ALA A 28 -2.41 -6.14 12.71
N ALA A 29 -3.44 -6.83 12.22
CA ALA A 29 -4.32 -7.67 13.04
C ALA A 29 -3.71 -9.03 13.43
N VAL A 30 -2.57 -9.41 12.83
CA VAL A 30 -1.95 -10.72 13.02
C VAL A 30 -1.07 -10.81 14.29
N PRO A 31 -0.21 -9.82 14.64
CA PRO A 31 0.59 -9.88 15.86
C PRO A 31 -0.18 -10.08 17.18
N PRO A 32 -1.39 -9.53 17.39
CA PRO A 32 -2.20 -9.83 18.56
C PRO A 32 -2.62 -11.30 18.70
N LEU A 33 -2.53 -12.09 17.62
CA LEU A 33 -2.80 -13.53 17.62
C LEU A 33 -1.56 -14.34 18.05
N PHE A 34 -0.43 -13.68 18.33
CA PHE A 34 0.81 -14.32 18.76
C PHE A 34 0.83 -14.45 20.27
N GLY A 35 1.27 -15.60 20.76
CA GLY A 35 1.29 -15.87 22.19
C GLY A 35 -0.03 -16.43 22.72
N GLU A 36 0.04 -16.96 23.92
CA GLU A 36 -0.96 -17.86 24.51
C GLU A 36 -2.34 -17.25 24.78
N PRO A 37 -3.41 -18.09 24.79
CA PRO A 37 -3.42 -19.52 25.20
C PRO A 37 -3.24 -20.59 24.10
N THR A 38 -3.12 -20.23 22.82
CA THR A 38 -3.35 -21.21 21.73
C THR A 38 -2.08 -21.86 21.14
N TRP A 39 -0.94 -21.15 21.07
CA TRP A 39 0.29 -21.66 20.47
C TRP A 39 1.56 -21.06 21.08
N HIS A 40 2.44 -21.91 21.60
CA HIS A 40 3.64 -21.51 22.34
C HIS A 40 4.89 -22.36 22.00
N GLY A 41 6.05 -21.89 22.45
CA GLY A 41 7.34 -22.57 22.31
C GLY A 41 8.12 -22.18 21.04
N ALA A 42 9.31 -22.76 20.88
CA ALA A 42 10.29 -22.32 19.87
C ALA A 42 9.78 -22.33 18.41
N ALA A 43 8.76 -23.14 18.09
CA ALA A 43 8.13 -23.10 16.77
C ALA A 43 7.28 -21.84 16.56
N ALA A 44 6.54 -21.42 17.59
CA ALA A 44 5.77 -20.17 17.59
C ALA A 44 6.71 -18.96 17.50
N ASP A 45 7.82 -18.97 18.26
CA ASP A 45 8.80 -17.88 18.24
C ASP A 45 9.44 -17.70 16.85
N ARG A 46 9.82 -18.81 16.20
CA ARG A 46 10.38 -18.77 14.83
C ARG A 46 9.38 -18.23 13.84
N TRP A 47 8.13 -18.67 13.92
CA TRP A 47 7.10 -18.19 13.01
C TRP A 47 6.78 -16.70 13.23
N ALA A 48 6.72 -16.24 14.48
CA ALA A 48 6.56 -14.82 14.80
C ALA A 48 7.71 -13.97 14.24
N ALA A 49 8.96 -14.44 14.37
CA ALA A 49 10.12 -13.78 13.78
C ALA A 49 10.03 -13.71 12.24
N ASP A 50 9.68 -14.81 11.58
CA ASP A 50 9.47 -14.86 10.12
C ASP A 50 8.33 -13.94 9.67
N TRP A 51 7.25 -13.87 10.46
CA TRP A 51 6.16 -12.94 10.22
C TRP A 51 6.65 -11.50 10.27
N TYR A 52 7.31 -11.07 11.35
CA TYR A 52 7.78 -9.69 11.47
C TYR A 52 8.75 -9.28 10.37
N ALA A 53 9.63 -10.19 9.94
CA ALA A 53 10.53 -9.95 8.82
C ALA A 53 9.77 -9.67 7.51
N ARG A 54 8.74 -10.49 7.20
CA ARG A 54 7.92 -10.30 5.99
C ARG A 54 7.00 -9.09 6.09
N TYR A 55 6.40 -8.88 7.27
CA TYR A 55 5.58 -7.72 7.58
C TYR A 55 6.32 -6.42 7.31
N ALA A 56 7.56 -6.28 7.81
CA ALA A 56 8.36 -5.08 7.59
C ALA A 56 8.62 -4.80 6.10
N VAL A 57 8.90 -5.85 5.30
CA VAL A 57 9.09 -5.72 3.86
C VAL A 57 7.80 -5.29 3.17
N LEU A 58 6.66 -5.89 3.51
CA LEU A 58 5.37 -5.56 2.92
C LEU A 58 4.93 -4.13 3.26
N VAL A 59 5.07 -3.72 4.52
CA VAL A 59 4.77 -2.34 4.95
C VAL A 59 5.60 -1.35 4.15
N ARG A 60 6.90 -1.62 3.98
CA ARG A 60 7.77 -0.76 3.18
C ARG A 60 7.31 -0.66 1.73
N LEU A 61 7.02 -1.78 1.08
CA LEU A 61 6.55 -1.78 -0.32
C LEU A 61 5.24 -1.03 -0.49
N LEU A 62 4.28 -1.20 0.43
CA LEU A 62 3.01 -0.49 0.38
C LEU A 62 3.20 1.01 0.59
N HIS A 63 4.06 1.42 1.52
CA HIS A 63 4.41 2.83 1.69
C HIS A 63 5.12 3.42 0.46
N ASP A 64 6.03 2.67 -0.18
CA ASP A 64 6.72 3.11 -1.39
C ASP A 64 5.71 3.35 -2.54
N VAL A 65 4.70 2.49 -2.69
CA VAL A 65 3.61 2.69 -3.66
C VAL A 65 2.82 3.96 -3.37
N LEU A 66 2.43 4.18 -2.11
CA LEU A 66 1.68 5.38 -1.70
C LEU A 66 2.50 6.66 -1.92
N ALA A 67 3.80 6.61 -1.62
CA ALA A 67 4.71 7.74 -1.79
C ALA A 67 4.93 8.12 -3.27
N GLU A 68 4.80 7.16 -4.19
CA GLU A 68 4.98 7.38 -5.63
C GLU A 68 3.75 8.04 -6.29
N GLN A 69 2.55 7.91 -5.72
CA GLN A 69 1.31 8.40 -6.34
C GLN A 69 1.33 9.90 -6.72
N PRO A 70 1.81 10.82 -5.86
CA PRO A 70 1.87 12.24 -6.22
C PRO A 70 2.77 12.49 -7.43
N HIS A 71 3.88 11.75 -7.55
CA HIS A 71 4.80 11.88 -8.68
C HIS A 71 4.15 11.45 -10.00
N LEU A 72 3.39 10.35 -9.99
CA LEU A 72 2.65 9.88 -11.16
C LEU A 72 1.57 10.88 -11.60
N ILE A 73 0.83 11.44 -10.65
CA ILE A 73 -0.20 12.46 -10.93
C ILE A 73 0.43 13.70 -11.54
N THR A 74 1.52 14.23 -10.94
CA THR A 74 2.23 15.40 -11.48
C THR A 74 2.77 15.15 -12.89
N ARG A 75 3.35 13.98 -13.15
CA ARG A 75 3.84 13.62 -14.49
C ARG A 75 2.72 13.60 -15.53
N LEU A 76 1.54 13.10 -15.17
CA LEU A 76 0.39 13.10 -16.08
C LEU A 76 -0.13 14.53 -16.31
N GLU A 77 -0.24 15.36 -15.27
CA GLU A 77 -0.65 16.76 -15.39
C GLU A 77 0.29 17.56 -16.30
N GLU A 78 1.60 17.32 -16.23
CA GLU A 78 2.56 17.91 -17.16
C GLU A 78 2.39 17.44 -18.59
N ALA A 79 2.15 16.14 -18.80
CA ALA A 79 1.93 15.57 -20.13
C ALA A 79 0.65 16.14 -20.77
N GLU A 80 -0.44 16.22 -20.01
CA GLU A 80 -1.71 16.79 -20.50
C GLU A 80 -1.58 18.29 -20.80
N ARG A 81 -0.89 19.06 -19.96
CA ARG A 81 -0.60 20.48 -20.25
C ARG A 81 0.18 20.66 -21.55
N ARG A 82 1.15 19.80 -21.85
CA ARG A 82 1.94 19.87 -23.09
C ARG A 82 1.11 19.53 -24.34
N LYS A 83 0.12 18.64 -24.22
CA LYS A 83 -0.78 18.29 -25.34
C LYS A 83 -1.73 19.44 -25.71
N VAL A 84 -2.11 20.29 -24.77
CA VAL A 84 -3.00 21.43 -24.99
C VAL A 84 -2.28 22.62 -25.65
N VAL A 85 -0.95 22.65 -25.60
CA VAL A 85 -0.11 23.75 -26.11
C VAL A 85 0.35 23.54 -27.57
N LEU A 86 0.17 22.33 -28.12
CA LEU A 86 0.45 21.96 -29.51
C LEU A 86 -0.83 22.00 -30.36
#